data_AF-A0A9X1M5I1-F1
#
_entry.id   AF-A0A9X1M5I1-F1
#
_cell.length_a   1.000
_cell.length_b   1.000
_cell.length_c   1.000
_cell.angle_alpha   90.00
_cell.angle_beta   90.00
_cell.angle_gamma   90.00
#
_symmetry.space_group_name_H-M   'P 1'
#
loop_
_entity.id
_entity.type
_entity.pdbx_description
1 polymer ?
#
loop_
_entity_poly.entity_id
_entity_poly.type
_entity_poly.pdbx_seq_one_letter_code
_entity_poly.pdbx_strand_id
1 'polypeptide(L)'
;MGSDTVENTALRLRAVLEILAAEDPSGKVSRGTVISAALHRVPLTGREAEELASGTTRGERALVNATTKLVKAGWILKEGRSGWSITSGGRQALVDFPEPTRLAAALQGNGAAPSAARKTPRAAEVLEEVVRDAVSVPTVPAEPNGSHQDSGNGYEPSFPQPESVALAGSFGSALGISDWDPAGATFSFDRHDELWKLTLDLPAGSYEYKVALNGSWAENYGFGAHRDGGNIQIEHAGGPLSFLYDHATHTVLTKPEVGA
;
A
#
# COMPACT_ATOMS: atom_id res chain seq x y z
N MET A 1 37.22 -0.85 -4.09
CA MET A 1 37.27 0.62 -4.24
C MET A 1 36.16 1.17 -5.12
N GLY A 2 36.01 0.76 -6.39
CA GLY A 2 34.84 1.18 -7.20
C GLY A 2 33.55 0.42 -6.86
N SER A 3 33.67 -0.84 -6.43
CA SER A 3 32.59 -1.70 -5.94
C SER A 3 31.86 -1.07 -4.75
N ASP A 4 32.63 -0.59 -3.78
CA ASP A 4 32.12 -0.14 -2.48
C ASP A 4 31.26 1.11 -2.63
N THR A 5 31.61 2.01 -3.57
CA THR A 5 30.78 3.18 -3.91
C THR A 5 29.47 2.81 -4.60
N VAL A 6 29.49 1.81 -5.48
CA VAL A 6 28.27 1.33 -6.16
C VAL A 6 27.35 0.64 -5.16
N GLU A 7 27.90 -0.18 -4.28
CA GLU A 7 27.18 -0.87 -3.21
C GLU A 7 26.60 0.11 -2.18
N ASN A 8 27.38 1.09 -1.73
CA ASN A 8 26.89 2.17 -0.86
C ASN A 8 25.78 3.00 -1.53
N THR A 9 25.88 3.26 -2.83
CA THR A 9 24.81 3.94 -3.58
C THR A 9 23.54 3.10 -3.63
N ALA A 10 23.67 1.78 -3.80
CA ALA A 10 22.54 0.86 -3.79
C ALA A 10 21.85 0.79 -2.42
N LEU A 11 22.64 0.73 -1.34
CA LEU A 11 22.16 0.82 0.04
C LEU A 11 21.37 2.11 0.29
N ARG A 12 21.88 3.26 -0.19
CA ARG A 12 21.20 4.55 -0.05
C ARG A 12 19.90 4.64 -0.88
N LEU A 13 19.86 4.05 -2.08
CA LEU A 13 18.62 3.99 -2.87
C LEU A 13 17.53 3.17 -2.18
N ARG A 14 17.90 2.05 -1.57
CA ARG A 14 16.98 1.26 -0.75
C ARG A 14 16.50 2.08 0.46
N ALA A 15 17.41 2.75 1.17
CA ALA A 15 17.06 3.61 2.30
C ALA A 15 16.09 4.73 1.89
N VAL A 16 16.23 5.33 0.70
CA VAL A 16 15.28 6.31 0.16
C VAL A 16 13.86 5.74 0.06
N LEU A 17 13.71 4.52 -0.47
CA LEU A 17 12.40 3.87 -0.57
C LEU A 17 11.85 3.52 0.82
N GLU A 18 12.68 2.99 1.73
CA GLU A 18 12.26 2.65 3.10
C GLU A 18 11.83 3.89 3.89
N ILE A 19 12.52 5.02 3.73
CA ILE A 19 12.13 6.30 4.35
C ILE A 19 10.76 6.73 3.81
N LEU A 20 10.57 6.71 2.49
CA LEU A 20 9.29 7.07 1.88
C LEU A 20 8.16 6.06 2.21
N ALA A 21 8.50 4.81 2.51
CA ALA A 21 7.54 3.76 2.87
C ALA A 21 7.15 3.78 4.34
N ALA A 22 8.03 4.23 5.22
CA ALA A 22 7.81 4.34 6.67
C ALA A 22 7.03 5.61 7.05
N GLU A 23 7.06 6.63 6.20
CA GLU A 23 6.21 7.80 6.30
C GLU A 23 4.79 7.44 5.84
N ASP A 24 3.78 8.15 6.34
CA ASP A 24 2.38 8.02 5.89
C ASP A 24 2.37 7.93 4.35
N PRO A 25 1.69 6.94 3.74
CA PRO A 25 1.59 6.77 2.29
C PRO A 25 1.19 8.04 1.50
N SER A 26 0.65 9.05 2.18
CA SER A 26 0.32 10.39 1.66
C SER A 26 1.28 11.51 2.08
N GLY A 27 2.15 11.24 3.04
CA GLY A 27 3.18 12.12 3.57
C GLY A 27 4.16 12.54 2.50
N LYS A 28 4.02 13.78 2.04
CA LYS A 28 4.95 14.35 1.06
C LYS A 28 6.22 14.75 1.80
N VAL A 29 7.30 14.00 1.59
CA VAL A 29 8.58 14.30 2.22
C VAL A 29 9.43 15.12 1.28
N SER A 30 9.98 16.23 1.77
CA SER A 30 10.87 17.04 0.96
C SER A 30 12.05 16.20 0.46
N ARG A 31 12.44 16.37 -0.80
CA ARG A 31 13.59 15.67 -1.38
C ARG A 31 14.85 15.85 -0.52
N GLY A 32 15.07 17.05 0.02
CA GLY A 32 16.23 17.34 0.87
C GLY A 32 16.21 16.49 2.15
N THR A 33 15.05 16.37 2.78
CA THR A 33 14.86 15.53 3.97
C THR A 33 15.12 14.06 3.68
N VAL A 34 14.57 13.52 2.58
CA VAL A 34 14.76 12.10 2.20
C VAL A 34 16.23 11.80 1.91
N ILE A 35 16.91 12.67 1.14
CA ILE A 35 18.32 12.49 0.80
C ILE A 35 19.20 12.59 2.05
N SER A 36 18.95 13.58 2.92
CA SER A 36 19.68 13.75 4.18
C SER A 36 19.51 12.53 5.09
N ALA A 37 18.28 12.05 5.26
CA ALA A 37 17.99 10.86 6.07
C ALA A 37 18.64 9.59 5.49
N ALA A 38 18.66 9.41 4.17
CA ALA A 38 19.34 8.29 3.54
C ALA A 38 20.87 8.34 3.74
N LEU A 39 21.48 9.53 3.67
CA LEU A 39 22.91 9.73 3.95
C LEU A 39 23.24 9.51 5.43
N HIS A 40 22.32 9.83 6.34
CA HIS A 40 22.48 9.54 7.77
C HIS A 40 22.44 8.02 8.04
N ARG A 41 21.53 7.28 7.39
CA ARG A 41 21.46 5.81 7.51
C ARG A 41 22.69 5.10 6.91
N VAL A 42 23.22 5.62 5.81
CA VAL A 42 24.39 5.06 5.12
C VAL A 42 25.42 6.18 4.89
N PRO A 43 26.28 6.46 5.89
CA PRO A 43 27.25 7.55 5.83
C PRO A 43 28.18 7.47 4.62
N LEU A 44 28.67 8.63 4.19
CA LEU A 44 29.67 8.72 3.12
C LEU A 44 31.02 8.24 3.62
N THR A 45 31.73 7.44 2.82
CA THR A 45 33.06 6.93 3.18
C THR A 45 34.06 7.09 2.04
N GLY A 46 35.34 7.22 2.39
CA GLY A 46 36.43 7.33 1.40
C GLY A 46 36.18 8.43 0.37
N ARG A 47 36.24 8.06 -0.92
CA ARG A 47 36.05 8.98 -2.05
C ARG A 47 34.65 9.60 -2.14
N GLU A 48 33.65 9.01 -1.47
CA GLU A 48 32.30 9.55 -1.47
C GLU A 48 32.19 10.84 -0.66
N ALA A 49 33.03 10.98 0.37
CA ALA A 49 33.07 12.14 1.26
C ALA A 49 33.88 13.32 0.69
N GLU A 50 34.55 13.14 -0.46
CA GLU A 50 35.28 14.23 -1.12
C GLU A 50 34.33 15.34 -1.57
N GLU A 51 34.63 16.57 -1.18
CA GLU A 51 33.91 17.76 -1.63
C GLU A 51 34.25 18.07 -3.10
N LEU A 52 33.21 18.41 -3.86
CA LEU A 52 33.33 18.86 -5.23
C LEU A 52 33.35 20.39 -5.27
N ALA A 53 33.82 20.98 -6.37
CA ALA A 53 33.82 22.43 -6.58
C ALA A 53 32.42 23.09 -6.46
N SER A 54 31.34 22.30 -6.52
CA SER A 54 29.97 22.74 -6.31
C SER A 54 29.55 22.87 -4.84
N GLY A 55 30.43 22.53 -3.88
CA GLY A 55 30.11 22.52 -2.44
C GLY A 55 29.28 21.31 -1.97
N THR A 56 29.03 20.34 -2.86
CA THR A 56 28.39 19.06 -2.53
C THR A 56 29.40 17.93 -2.54
N THR A 57 29.16 16.90 -1.75
CA THR A 57 30.03 15.72 -1.75
C THR A 57 29.81 14.86 -3.00
N ARG A 58 30.83 14.10 -3.40
CA ARG A 58 30.74 13.18 -4.54
C ARG A 58 29.62 12.15 -4.35
N GLY A 59 29.50 11.59 -3.16
CA GLY A 59 28.48 10.59 -2.80
C GLY A 59 27.07 11.16 -2.81
N GLU A 60 26.86 12.38 -2.30
CA GLU A 60 25.56 13.04 -2.37
C GLU A 60 25.14 13.30 -3.82
N ARG A 61 26.06 13.79 -4.66
CA ARG A 61 25.77 13.99 -6.09
C ARG A 61 25.48 12.66 -6.81
N ALA A 62 26.19 11.59 -6.45
CA ALA A 62 25.94 10.26 -6.99
C ALA A 62 24.54 9.75 -6.60
N LEU A 63 24.14 9.88 -5.33
CA LEU A 63 22.82 9.49 -4.85
C LEU A 63 21.72 10.28 -5.55
N VAL A 64 21.84 11.60 -5.62
CA VAL A 64 20.91 12.49 -6.34
C VAL A 64 20.71 12.06 -7.79
N ASN A 65 21.78 11.71 -8.48
CA ASN A 65 21.68 11.24 -9.86
C ASN A 65 21.02 9.85 -9.92
N ALA A 66 21.34 8.97 -8.97
CA ALA A 66 20.82 7.61 -8.93
C ALA A 66 19.31 7.55 -8.63
N THR A 67 18.76 8.45 -7.81
CA THR A 67 17.31 8.48 -7.51
C THR A 67 16.45 8.81 -8.73
N THR A 68 17.01 9.42 -9.78
CA THR A 68 16.29 9.59 -11.06
C THR A 68 15.86 8.26 -11.67
N LYS A 69 16.58 7.17 -11.37
CA LYS A 69 16.23 5.82 -11.81
C LYS A 69 14.97 5.30 -11.10
N LEU A 70 14.80 5.64 -9.82
CA LEU A 70 13.57 5.30 -9.07
C LEU A 70 12.34 5.99 -9.69
N VAL A 71 12.48 7.25 -10.11
CA VAL A 71 11.42 7.98 -10.81
C VAL A 71 11.11 7.31 -12.15
N LYS A 72 12.14 7.00 -12.95
CA LYS A 72 11.98 6.35 -14.26
C LYS A 72 11.38 4.94 -14.17
N ALA A 73 11.68 4.21 -13.11
CA ALA A 73 11.09 2.91 -12.82
C ALA A 73 9.64 3.01 -12.32
N GLY A 74 9.13 4.24 -12.09
CA GLY A 74 7.80 4.45 -11.52
C GLY A 74 7.69 4.04 -10.05
N TRP A 75 8.82 3.92 -9.34
CA TRP A 75 8.87 3.51 -7.93
C TRP A 75 8.68 4.68 -6.96
N ILE A 76 8.97 5.89 -7.42
CA ILE A 76 8.67 7.13 -6.71
C ILE A 76 8.04 8.15 -7.67
N LEU A 77 7.15 9.00 -7.16
CA LEU A 77 6.57 10.11 -7.90
C LEU A 77 7.23 11.43 -7.49
N LYS A 78 7.32 12.35 -8.46
CA LYS A 78 7.81 13.70 -8.24
C LYS A 78 6.62 14.65 -8.12
N GLU A 79 6.25 14.97 -6.89
CA GLU A 79 5.10 15.84 -6.58
C GLU A 79 5.49 17.33 -6.62
N GLY A 80 6.06 17.80 -7.74
CA GLY A 80 6.41 19.21 -7.94
C GLY A 80 7.35 19.80 -6.88
N ARG A 81 6.92 20.87 -6.19
CA ARG A 81 7.65 21.48 -5.04
C ARG A 81 7.38 20.76 -3.72
N SER A 82 6.41 19.85 -3.68
CA SER A 82 5.87 19.28 -2.46
C SER A 82 6.64 18.07 -1.95
N GLY A 83 7.52 17.46 -2.75
CA GLY A 83 8.40 16.39 -2.30
C GLY A 83 8.37 15.14 -3.18
N TRP A 84 8.79 14.02 -2.59
CA TRP A 84 8.68 12.68 -3.18
C TRP A 84 7.67 11.84 -2.41
N SER A 85 7.03 10.92 -3.12
CA SER A 85 6.17 9.87 -2.58
C SER A 85 6.57 8.54 -3.21
N ILE A 86 6.38 7.43 -2.49
CA ILE A 86 6.60 6.08 -3.01
C ILE A 86 5.32 5.52 -3.63
N THR A 87 5.45 4.81 -4.75
CA THR A 87 4.33 4.12 -5.40
C THR A 87 4.13 2.71 -4.86
N SER A 88 3.03 2.05 -5.22
CA SER A 88 2.84 0.61 -5.00
C SER A 88 3.97 -0.21 -5.61
N GLY A 89 4.41 0.15 -6.83
CA GLY A 89 5.56 -0.48 -7.49
C GLY A 89 6.87 -0.30 -6.72
N GLY A 90 7.07 0.85 -6.06
CA GLY A 90 8.23 1.09 -5.21
C GLY A 90 8.21 0.28 -3.90
N ARG A 91 7.03 0.14 -3.28
CA ARG A 91 6.86 -0.74 -2.09
C ARG A 91 7.07 -2.20 -2.46
N GLN A 92 6.50 -2.65 -3.58
CA GLN A 92 6.71 -4.01 -4.07
C GLN A 92 8.18 -4.27 -4.41
N ALA A 93 8.90 -3.29 -4.96
CA ALA A 93 10.33 -3.42 -5.22
C ALA A 93 11.18 -3.65 -3.97
N LEU A 94 10.77 -3.13 -2.80
CA LEU A 94 11.45 -3.44 -1.52
C LEU A 94 11.30 -4.91 -1.12
N VAL A 95 10.19 -5.53 -1.49
CA VAL A 95 9.91 -6.96 -1.24
C VAL A 95 10.62 -7.83 -2.28
N ASP A 96 10.51 -7.48 -3.56
CA ASP A 96 11.06 -8.27 -4.68
C ASP A 96 12.59 -8.24 -4.73
N PHE A 97 13.20 -7.15 -4.25
CA PHE A 97 14.65 -6.94 -4.25
C PHE A 97 15.17 -6.66 -2.83
N PRO A 98 15.17 -7.68 -1.94
CA PRO A 98 15.65 -7.51 -0.57
C PRO A 98 17.13 -7.14 -0.53
N GLU A 99 17.91 -7.62 -1.51
CA GLU A 99 19.33 -7.30 -1.62
C GLU A 99 19.56 -5.96 -2.36
N PRO A 100 20.27 -4.99 -1.76
CA PRO A 100 20.50 -3.67 -2.37
C PRO A 100 21.13 -3.75 -3.77
N THR A 101 22.08 -4.66 -3.97
CA THR A 101 22.73 -4.87 -5.27
C THR A 101 21.78 -5.41 -6.34
N ARG A 102 20.78 -6.22 -5.96
CA ARG A 102 19.72 -6.66 -6.89
C ARG A 102 18.75 -5.53 -7.21
N LEU A 103 18.41 -4.71 -6.23
CA LEU A 103 17.61 -3.50 -6.44
C LEU A 103 18.31 -2.57 -7.44
N ALA A 104 19.62 -2.35 -7.28
CA ALA A 104 20.41 -1.55 -8.21
C ALA A 104 20.53 -2.18 -9.61
N ALA A 105 20.59 -3.51 -9.71
CA ALA A 105 20.61 -4.22 -11.00
C ALA A 105 19.27 -4.08 -11.74
N ALA A 106 18.15 -4.22 -11.03
CA ALA A 106 16.80 -4.01 -11.58
C ALA A 106 16.64 -2.59 -12.14
N LEU A 107 17.14 -1.58 -11.43
CA LEU A 107 17.13 -0.18 -11.89
C LEU A 107 18.05 0.11 -13.09
N GLN A 108 18.96 -0.80 -13.44
CA GLN A 108 19.81 -0.69 -14.62
C GLN A 108 19.22 -1.40 -15.85
N GLY A 109 18.08 -2.10 -15.70
CA GLY A 109 17.54 -2.98 -16.73
C GLY A 109 18.30 -4.30 -16.89
N ASN A 110 19.26 -4.57 -15.99
CA ASN A 110 20.14 -5.76 -16.02
C ASN A 110 19.77 -6.79 -14.93
N GLY A 111 18.80 -6.48 -14.07
CA GLY A 111 18.24 -7.44 -13.14
C GLY A 111 17.30 -8.36 -13.90
N ALA A 112 17.73 -9.59 -14.17
CA ALA A 112 16.76 -10.66 -14.35
C ALA A 112 15.89 -10.64 -13.08
N ALA A 113 14.60 -10.31 -13.22
CA ALA A 113 13.62 -10.68 -12.22
C ALA A 113 13.86 -12.15 -11.89
N PRO A 114 13.77 -12.60 -10.62
CA PRO A 114 13.82 -14.02 -10.35
C PRO A 114 12.69 -14.69 -11.15
N SER A 115 13.05 -15.28 -12.30
CA SER A 115 12.21 -16.21 -13.04
C SER A 115 12.38 -17.57 -12.35
N ALA A 116 11.70 -17.70 -11.22
CA ALA A 116 10.80 -18.80 -11.04
C ALA A 116 9.42 -18.11 -11.03
N ALA A 117 8.54 -18.26 -12.02
CA ALA A 117 7.95 -19.54 -12.38
C ALA A 117 7.74 -20.49 -11.19
N ARG A 118 7.52 -19.94 -9.98
CA ARG A 118 6.37 -20.39 -9.20
C ARG A 118 5.26 -19.45 -9.58
N LYS A 119 4.26 -20.00 -10.27
CA LYS A 119 2.90 -19.50 -10.17
C LYS A 119 2.60 -19.47 -8.67
N THR A 120 2.83 -18.31 -8.07
CA THR A 120 2.44 -18.00 -6.71
C THR A 120 1.48 -16.85 -6.89
N PRO A 121 0.29 -16.98 -6.32
CA PRO A 121 -0.90 -16.56 -7.03
C PRO A 121 -0.95 -15.04 -7.10
N ARG A 122 -1.64 -14.50 -8.12
CA ARG A 122 -2.09 -13.09 -8.10
C ARG A 122 -2.67 -12.82 -6.70
N ALA A 123 -2.56 -11.63 -6.11
CA ALA A 123 -3.23 -11.35 -4.83
C ALA A 123 -4.72 -11.79 -4.87
N ALA A 124 -5.35 -11.67 -6.04
CA ALA A 124 -6.67 -12.23 -6.35
C ALA A 124 -6.83 -13.75 -6.10
N GLU A 125 -5.79 -14.54 -6.31
CA GLU A 125 -5.73 -16.01 -6.40
C GLU A 125 -5.24 -16.64 -5.06
N VAL A 126 -4.42 -15.94 -4.25
CA VAL A 126 -4.21 -16.26 -2.80
C VAL A 126 -5.50 -15.96 -2.05
N LEU A 127 -6.14 -14.83 -2.40
CA LEU A 127 -7.47 -14.48 -1.93
C LEU A 127 -8.58 -15.32 -2.59
N GLU A 128 -8.32 -16.12 -3.62
CA GLU A 128 -9.29 -17.15 -4.08
C GLU A 128 -9.10 -18.46 -3.31
N GLU A 129 -7.88 -18.83 -2.93
CA GLU A 129 -7.62 -20.03 -2.15
C GLU A 129 -8.16 -19.91 -0.71
N VAL A 130 -7.99 -18.74 -0.08
CA VAL A 130 -8.61 -18.42 1.23
C VAL A 130 -10.14 -18.35 1.14
N VAL A 131 -10.69 -17.88 0.01
CA VAL A 131 -12.14 -17.89 -0.25
C VAL A 131 -12.66 -19.30 -0.55
N ARG A 132 -11.86 -20.18 -1.17
CA ARG A 132 -12.23 -21.57 -1.46
C ARG A 132 -12.27 -22.43 -0.19
N ASP A 133 -11.38 -22.19 0.76
CA ASP A 133 -11.43 -22.82 2.10
C ASP A 133 -12.58 -22.28 2.96
N ALA A 134 -13.01 -21.03 2.75
CA ALA A 134 -14.20 -20.46 3.39
C ALA A 134 -15.54 -21.00 2.84
N VAL A 135 -15.53 -21.72 1.70
CA VAL A 135 -16.73 -22.26 1.04
C VAL A 135 -17.16 -23.65 1.59
N SER A 136 -16.43 -24.24 2.54
CA SER A 136 -16.83 -25.50 3.18
C SER A 136 -17.32 -25.34 4.63
N VAL A 137 -18.28 -24.44 4.85
CA VAL A 137 -19.08 -24.46 6.09
C VAL A 137 -20.57 -24.58 5.73
N PRO A 138 -21.25 -25.67 6.11
CA PRO A 138 -22.67 -25.83 5.84
C PRO A 138 -23.49 -24.83 6.68
N THR A 139 -24.59 -24.39 6.09
CA THR A 139 -25.57 -23.43 6.63
C THR A 139 -26.08 -23.87 8.01
N VAL A 140 -25.98 -22.98 9.02
CA VAL A 140 -26.71 -23.12 10.29
C VAL A 140 -27.38 -21.78 10.62
N PRO A 141 -28.66 -21.75 11.08
CA PRO A 141 -29.41 -20.52 11.27
C PRO A 141 -28.90 -19.72 12.47
N ALA A 142 -28.99 -18.39 12.36
CA ALA A 142 -28.64 -17.46 13.42
C ALA A 142 -29.54 -17.65 14.65
N GLU A 143 -28.92 -17.84 15.83
CA GLU A 143 -29.45 -17.41 17.13
C GLU A 143 -28.32 -16.99 18.09
N PRO A 144 -28.60 -16.09 19.06
CA PRO A 144 -27.61 -15.35 19.81
C PRO A 144 -27.27 -16.00 21.17
N ASN A 145 -25.99 -16.25 21.43
CA ASN A 145 -25.26 -16.03 22.70
C ASN A 145 -23.99 -16.87 22.79
N GLY A 146 -22.93 -16.26 23.32
CA GLY A 146 -21.87 -17.00 24.00
C GLY A 146 -20.46 -16.67 23.54
N SER A 147 -19.95 -15.52 23.98
CA SER A 147 -18.60 -15.39 24.54
C SER A 147 -17.57 -16.44 24.11
N HIS A 148 -16.91 -16.23 22.98
CA HIS A 148 -15.50 -16.62 22.96
C HIS A 148 -14.78 -15.66 23.89
N GLN A 149 -14.30 -16.20 25.01
CA GLN A 149 -13.47 -15.45 25.93
C GLN A 149 -12.38 -14.76 25.12
N ASP A 150 -12.27 -13.45 25.33
CA ASP A 150 -11.04 -12.71 25.17
C ASP A 150 -9.96 -13.48 25.92
N SER A 151 -9.32 -14.44 25.25
CA SER A 151 -8.12 -15.09 25.73
C SER A 151 -6.98 -14.17 25.38
N GLY A 152 -6.97 -12.98 26.00
CA GLY A 152 -5.86 -12.14 26.47
C GLY A 152 -4.46 -12.43 25.94
N ASN A 153 -4.32 -12.71 24.65
CA ASN A 153 -3.06 -12.98 24.01
C ASN A 153 -2.85 -11.82 23.06
N GLY A 154 -1.96 -10.92 23.47
CA GLY A 154 -1.68 -9.62 22.88
C GLY A 154 -1.14 -9.68 21.45
N TYR A 155 -1.98 -10.09 20.52
CA TYR A 155 -1.76 -9.89 19.10
C TYR A 155 -2.19 -8.45 18.78
N GLU A 156 -1.28 -7.51 19.04
CA GLU A 156 -1.42 -6.18 18.45
C GLU A 156 -1.30 -6.33 16.93
N PRO A 157 -2.17 -5.67 16.15
CA PRO A 157 -2.04 -5.62 14.71
C PRO A 157 -0.63 -5.15 14.31
N SER A 158 -0.07 -5.75 13.27
CA SER A 158 1.28 -5.41 12.78
C SER A 158 1.39 -3.97 12.26
N PHE A 159 0.25 -3.35 11.98
CA PHE A 159 0.12 -1.95 11.57
C PHE A 159 -0.97 -1.24 12.40
N PRO A 160 -0.75 0.00 12.88
CA PRO A 160 -1.75 0.76 13.63
C PRO A 160 -3.07 0.87 12.85
N GLN A 161 -4.20 0.57 13.49
CA GLN A 161 -5.51 0.57 12.85
C GLN A 161 -6.30 1.82 13.23
N PRO A 162 -7.14 2.36 12.31
CA PRO A 162 -8.05 3.45 12.64
C PRO A 162 -9.16 2.97 13.58
N GLU A 163 -9.86 3.90 14.22
CA GLU A 163 -10.99 3.57 15.10
C GLU A 163 -12.18 3.01 14.30
N SER A 164 -12.37 3.49 13.07
CA SER A 164 -13.40 3.00 12.15
C SER A 164 -13.04 3.23 10.69
N VAL A 165 -13.60 2.39 9.83
CA VAL A 165 -13.50 2.46 8.37
C VAL A 165 -14.91 2.38 7.79
N ALA A 166 -15.24 3.25 6.85
CA ALA A 166 -16.50 3.24 6.14
C ALA A 166 -16.30 3.35 4.62
N LEU A 167 -17.23 2.75 3.87
CA LEU A 167 -17.35 2.91 2.43
C LEU A 167 -18.37 4.00 2.14
N ALA A 168 -17.92 5.09 1.52
CA ALA A 168 -18.75 6.21 1.15
C ALA A 168 -18.85 6.28 -0.37
N GLY A 169 -20.07 6.28 -0.91
CA GLY A 169 -20.28 6.22 -2.36
C GLY A 169 -21.70 6.55 -2.79
N SER A 170 -21.96 6.35 -4.08
CA SER A 170 -23.23 6.68 -4.75
C SER A 170 -24.33 5.61 -4.60
N PHE A 171 -24.18 4.70 -3.65
CA PHE A 171 -25.09 3.59 -3.38
C PHE A 171 -25.93 3.79 -2.10
N GLY A 172 -25.89 4.98 -1.49
CA GLY A 172 -26.56 5.25 -0.22
C GLY A 172 -28.05 4.99 -0.30
N SER A 173 -28.69 5.42 -1.39
CA SER A 173 -30.11 5.15 -1.64
C SER A 173 -30.48 3.66 -1.64
N ALA A 174 -29.60 2.77 -2.12
CA ALA A 174 -29.82 1.32 -2.12
C ALA A 174 -29.73 0.72 -0.70
N LEU A 175 -28.97 1.36 0.19
CA LEU A 175 -28.77 0.93 1.58
C LEU A 175 -29.68 1.67 2.58
N GLY A 176 -30.48 2.64 2.12
CA GLY A 176 -31.31 3.49 2.98
C GLY A 176 -30.51 4.54 3.77
N ILE A 177 -29.32 4.91 3.30
CA ILE A 177 -28.45 5.95 3.88
C ILE A 177 -28.25 7.09 2.89
N SER A 178 -27.59 8.17 3.31
CA SER A 178 -27.22 9.26 2.39
C SER A 178 -26.06 8.82 1.48
N ASP A 179 -26.08 9.26 0.22
CA ASP A 179 -24.91 9.10 -0.64
C ASP A 179 -23.72 9.86 -0.06
N TRP A 180 -22.52 9.30 -0.23
CA TRP A 180 -21.26 9.89 0.25
C TRP A 180 -21.21 10.16 1.76
N ASP A 181 -21.91 9.35 2.57
CA ASP A 181 -21.82 9.40 4.02
C ASP A 181 -20.50 8.75 4.52
N PRO A 182 -19.55 9.51 5.11
CA PRO A 182 -18.26 8.98 5.58
C PRO A 182 -18.37 8.11 6.83
N ALA A 183 -19.56 7.93 7.40
CA ALA A 183 -19.83 7.05 8.53
C ALA A 183 -20.90 5.99 8.21
N GLY A 184 -21.37 5.93 6.96
CA GLY A 184 -22.57 5.17 6.57
C GLY A 184 -22.37 3.66 6.53
N ALA A 185 -21.67 3.15 5.51
CA ALA A 185 -21.46 1.71 5.33
C ALA A 185 -20.15 1.26 5.99
N THR A 186 -20.22 0.74 7.22
CA THR A 186 -19.03 0.47 8.06
C THR A 186 -18.43 -0.92 7.82
N PHE A 187 -17.11 -0.99 7.80
CA PHE A 187 -16.38 -2.26 7.73
C PHE A 187 -16.21 -2.89 9.11
N SER A 188 -15.99 -4.21 9.12
CA SER A 188 -15.54 -4.95 10.30
C SER A 188 -14.07 -5.34 10.17
N PHE A 189 -13.26 -5.10 11.21
CA PHE A 189 -11.85 -5.46 11.20
C PHE A 189 -11.64 -6.94 11.57
N ASP A 190 -10.95 -7.67 10.71
CA ASP A 190 -10.48 -9.02 10.95
C ASP A 190 -9.03 -8.98 11.45
N ARG A 191 -8.82 -9.37 12.72
CA ARG A 191 -7.49 -9.35 13.35
C ARG A 191 -6.54 -10.43 12.85
N HIS A 192 -7.05 -11.52 12.25
CA HIS A 192 -6.22 -12.59 11.74
C HIS A 192 -5.61 -12.22 10.39
N ASP A 193 -6.43 -11.66 9.51
CA ASP A 193 -6.01 -11.26 8.16
C ASP A 193 -5.48 -9.82 8.12
N GLU A 194 -5.70 -9.05 9.19
CA GLU A 194 -5.44 -7.60 9.29
C GLU A 194 -6.15 -6.78 8.21
N LEU A 195 -7.36 -7.22 7.82
CA LEU A 195 -8.18 -6.59 6.80
C LEU A 195 -9.51 -6.11 7.36
N TRP A 196 -9.97 -4.97 6.84
CA TRP A 196 -11.33 -4.48 7.02
C TRP A 196 -12.22 -5.09 5.94
N LYS A 197 -13.35 -5.69 6.35
CA LYS A 197 -14.26 -6.43 5.45
C LYS A 197 -15.68 -5.84 5.51
N LEU A 198 -16.31 -5.71 4.35
CA LEU A 198 -17.71 -5.28 4.21
C LEU A 198 -18.34 -5.98 3.00
N THR A 199 -19.53 -6.53 3.16
CA THR A 199 -20.34 -7.04 2.03
C THR A 199 -21.63 -6.24 1.97
N LEU A 200 -21.97 -5.75 0.78
CA LEU A 200 -23.20 -5.01 0.49
C LEU A 200 -24.01 -5.76 -0.56
N ASP A 201 -25.32 -5.86 -0.37
CA ASP A 201 -26.23 -6.30 -1.43
C ASP A 201 -26.68 -5.08 -2.24
N LEU A 202 -26.21 -4.98 -3.48
CA LEU A 202 -26.43 -3.81 -4.33
C LEU A 202 -27.18 -4.21 -5.61
N PRO A 203 -28.13 -3.40 -6.10
CA PRO A 203 -28.72 -3.58 -7.42
C PRO A 203 -27.67 -3.53 -8.54
N ALA A 204 -28.06 -3.97 -9.74
CA ALA A 204 -27.24 -3.78 -10.93
C ALA A 204 -27.10 -2.28 -11.24
N GLY A 205 -25.90 -1.82 -11.57
CA GLY A 205 -25.64 -0.43 -11.89
C GLY A 205 -24.17 -0.03 -11.81
N SER A 206 -23.92 1.23 -12.15
CA SER A 206 -22.60 1.87 -12.04
C SER A 206 -22.51 2.63 -10.72
N TYR A 207 -21.46 2.39 -9.95
CA TYR A 207 -21.26 3.05 -8.66
C TYR A 207 -19.88 3.69 -8.56
N GLU A 208 -19.82 4.75 -7.77
CA GLU A 208 -18.57 5.40 -7.36
C GLU A 208 -18.42 5.33 -5.85
N TYR A 209 -17.19 5.13 -5.37
CA TYR A 209 -16.94 5.09 -3.92
C TYR A 209 -15.51 5.46 -3.53
N LYS A 210 -15.34 5.70 -2.23
CA LYS A 210 -14.08 5.90 -1.51
C LYS A 210 -14.19 5.28 -0.12
N VAL A 211 -13.03 5.07 0.51
CA VAL A 211 -12.94 4.66 1.92
C VAL A 211 -12.73 5.90 2.78
N ALA A 212 -13.54 6.11 3.81
CA ALA A 212 -13.41 7.19 4.79
C ALA A 212 -13.02 6.62 6.15
N LEU A 213 -12.14 7.31 6.88
CA LEU A 213 -11.68 6.88 8.20
C LEU A 213 -12.30 7.73 9.31
N ASN A 214 -12.54 7.10 10.45
CA ASN A 214 -12.96 7.76 11.69
C ASN A 214 -14.22 8.63 11.51
N GLY A 215 -15.15 8.18 10.68
CA GLY A 215 -16.45 8.83 10.45
C GLY A 215 -16.38 10.20 9.79
N SER A 216 -15.27 10.56 9.14
CA SER A 216 -15.12 11.88 8.52
C SER A 216 -14.33 11.84 7.21
N TRP A 217 -14.41 12.93 6.45
CA TRP A 217 -13.59 13.12 5.25
C TRP A 217 -12.17 13.60 5.54
N ALA A 218 -11.81 13.80 6.83
CA ALA A 218 -10.49 14.29 7.19
C ALA A 218 -9.39 13.40 6.62
N GLU A 219 -9.59 12.09 6.60
CA GLU A 219 -8.72 11.08 6.01
C GLU A 219 -9.55 10.07 5.23
N ASN A 220 -9.22 9.89 3.96
CA ASN A 220 -9.99 9.06 3.04
C ASN A 220 -9.12 8.59 1.88
N TYR A 221 -9.43 7.44 1.30
CA TYR A 221 -8.66 6.81 0.23
C TYR A 221 -9.54 6.46 -0.96
N GLY A 222 -9.04 6.81 -2.14
CA GLY A 222 -9.73 6.59 -3.41
C GLY A 222 -8.85 5.88 -4.43
N PHE A 223 -9.07 6.19 -5.70
CA PHE A 223 -8.36 5.61 -6.84
C PHE A 223 -6.85 5.64 -6.64
N GLY A 224 -6.21 4.48 -6.85
CA GLY A 224 -4.77 4.30 -6.66
C GLY A 224 -4.29 4.25 -5.21
N ALA A 225 -5.20 4.02 -4.23
CA ALA A 225 -4.89 4.01 -2.80
C ALA A 225 -4.35 5.37 -2.29
N HIS A 226 -4.68 6.45 -3.01
CA HIS A 226 -4.25 7.80 -2.66
C HIS A 226 -5.18 8.40 -1.62
N ARG A 227 -4.58 9.03 -0.61
CA ARG A 227 -5.31 9.93 0.28
C ARG A 227 -5.90 11.06 -0.54
N ASP A 228 -7.18 11.37 -0.32
CA ASP A 228 -7.93 12.33 -1.12
C ASP A 228 -7.92 12.00 -2.64
N GLY A 229 -7.65 10.75 -2.99
CA GLY A 229 -7.66 10.26 -4.36
C GLY A 229 -9.03 10.41 -5.03
N GLY A 230 -9.05 10.33 -6.36
CA GLY A 230 -10.30 10.35 -7.12
C GLY A 230 -11.24 9.19 -6.74
N ASN A 231 -12.49 9.23 -7.19
CA ASN A 231 -13.46 8.18 -6.91
C ASN A 231 -13.07 6.86 -7.61
N ILE A 232 -13.32 5.73 -6.96
CA ILE A 232 -13.19 4.41 -7.59
C ILE A 232 -14.51 4.08 -8.27
N GLN A 233 -14.47 3.73 -9.55
CA GLN A 233 -15.65 3.38 -10.34
C GLN A 233 -15.78 1.86 -10.46
N ILE A 234 -17.02 1.37 -10.35
CA ILE A 234 -17.36 -0.03 -10.57
C ILE A 234 -18.64 -0.16 -11.39
N GLU A 235 -18.67 -1.18 -12.24
CA GLU A 235 -19.88 -1.68 -12.89
C GLU A 235 -20.28 -2.97 -12.17
N HIS A 236 -21.49 -3.01 -11.61
CA HIS A 236 -21.99 -4.14 -10.85
C HIS A 236 -23.20 -4.78 -11.53
N ALA A 237 -23.23 -6.11 -11.57
CA ALA A 237 -24.31 -6.88 -12.19
C ALA A 237 -25.51 -7.08 -11.25
N GLY A 238 -25.40 -6.66 -9.99
CA GLY A 238 -26.41 -6.86 -8.95
C GLY A 238 -26.09 -8.05 -8.04
N GLY A 239 -26.61 -7.99 -6.81
CA GLY A 239 -26.38 -8.98 -5.76
C GLY A 239 -25.25 -8.61 -4.80
N PRO A 240 -24.74 -9.59 -4.03
CA PRO A 240 -23.71 -9.36 -3.03
C PRO A 240 -22.36 -8.93 -3.63
N LEU A 241 -21.79 -7.89 -3.06
CA LEU A 241 -20.51 -7.29 -3.43
C LEU A 241 -19.64 -7.09 -2.19
N SER A 242 -18.50 -7.77 -2.13
CA SER A 242 -17.56 -7.69 -1.02
C SER A 242 -16.47 -6.66 -1.30
N PHE A 243 -16.12 -5.92 -0.26
CA PHE A 243 -15.04 -4.95 -0.20
C PHE A 243 -14.06 -5.37 0.88
N LEU A 244 -12.78 -5.41 0.53
CA LEU A 244 -11.67 -5.69 1.43
C LEU A 244 -10.75 -4.48 1.43
N TYR A 245 -10.57 -3.84 2.57
CA TYR A 245 -9.67 -2.71 2.76
C TYR A 245 -8.48 -3.10 3.62
N ASP A 246 -7.29 -2.92 3.09
CA ASP A 246 -6.02 -3.06 3.81
C ASP A 246 -5.55 -1.66 4.21
N HIS A 247 -5.50 -1.38 5.51
CA HIS A 247 -5.08 -0.07 5.99
C HIS A 247 -3.56 0.15 5.86
N ALA A 248 -2.74 -0.89 5.87
CA ALA A 248 -1.30 -0.73 5.70
C ALA A 248 -0.93 -0.27 4.28
N THR A 249 -1.73 -0.67 3.28
CA THR A 249 -1.50 -0.29 1.87
C THR A 249 -2.52 0.71 1.32
N HIS A 250 -3.59 0.99 2.07
CA HIS A 250 -4.78 1.74 1.66
C HIS A 250 -5.49 1.19 0.42
N THR A 251 -5.23 -0.07 0.08
CA THR A 251 -5.84 -0.71 -1.08
C THR A 251 -7.23 -1.17 -0.72
N VAL A 252 -8.18 -0.97 -1.64
CA VAL A 252 -9.49 -1.60 -1.58
C VAL A 252 -9.64 -2.57 -2.74
N LEU A 253 -10.01 -3.81 -2.42
CA LEU A 253 -10.34 -4.83 -3.41
C LEU A 253 -11.84 -5.08 -3.38
N THR A 254 -12.45 -5.08 -4.56
CA THR A 254 -13.87 -5.33 -4.74
C THR A 254 -14.06 -6.66 -5.44
N LYS A 255 -14.91 -7.52 -4.88
CA LYS A 255 -15.20 -8.86 -5.41
C LYS A 255 -16.70 -9.08 -5.45
N PRO A 256 -17.32 -9.32 -6.62
CA PRO A 256 -18.68 -9.85 -6.65
C PRO A 256 -18.66 -11.25 -6.04
N GLU A 257 -19.57 -11.55 -5.13
CA GLU A 257 -19.76 -12.93 -4.69
C GLU A 257 -20.53 -13.66 -5.80
N VAL A 258 -19.82 -14.50 -6.54
CA VAL A 258 -20.46 -15.36 -7.54
C VAL A 258 -21.16 -16.47 -6.77
N GLY A 259 -22.50 -16.43 -6.74
CA GLY A 259 -23.32 -17.48 -6.16
C GLY A 259 -22.97 -18.85 -6.74
N ALA A 260 -22.76 -19.81 -5.84
CA ALA A 260 -22.61 -21.24 -6.14
C ALA A 260 -23.85 -21.83 -6.81
#